data_AF-A0A425DFQ9-F1
#
_entry.id   AF-A0A425DFQ9-F1
#
_cell.length_a   1.000
_cell.length_b   1.000
_cell.length_c   1.000
_cell.angle_alpha   90.00
_cell.angle_beta   90.00
_cell.angle_gamma   90.00
#
_symmetry.space_group_name_H-M   'P 1'
#
loop_
_entity.id
_entity.type
_entity.pdbx_description
1 polymer ?
#
loop_
_entity_poly.entity_id
_entity_poly.type
_entity_poly.pdbx_seq_one_letter_code
_entity_poly.pdbx_strand_id
1 'polypeptide(L)'
;MGESFDDLALKRSTRNRRTEVGASRTLKLSAGHEGKADAGMKVILEQQDLVLSKEEHKVYGGRVLEANSKKGYEKHYRGLRYFFSLIGDYSSLLILRVDAPAYPPAMSAKSVCAYLKFKTGSVGTPLYYDDSNKLPVTSVDGDHVLCQGQWKDPKNMVQFSAAVSAAHKAKDMDCVPYEESCAACILLYEQTKATTGCRHHGGRGRLQRFGNTRFSKDVINCMAFISKRKLVGYIPSPESMCNPLELINIRKYLLSTNDIHGWILWTMMLFHIRLFLRADEGIDFQCEQFLAPLTSVNAFGSVTMLAVRIKGKTDTDWVVLSIFRDETCPELCLVRAILAWLHLSKHNGSGYLFPHDSEPGHPYPTSKFQSRCREVCTKITGRQGPFATHWLRKTAWLLATWGGASDVDMMQASRHKSLDMAIRYKQDAQALLEIAKNQRYKRAVMILC
;
A
#
# COMPACT_ATOMS: atom_id res chain seq x y z
N MET A 1 10.60 21.38 24.95
CA MET A 1 11.70 21.11 24.01
C MET A 1 11.12 20.30 22.86
N GLY A 2 11.05 20.86 21.66
CA GLY A 2 10.49 20.18 20.49
C GLY A 2 11.45 19.11 19.96
N GLU A 3 10.92 17.96 19.54
CA GLU A 3 11.70 16.87 18.94
C GLU A 3 12.41 17.34 17.65
N SER A 4 13.70 16.97 17.48
CA SER A 4 14.47 17.32 16.29
C SER A 4 14.10 16.47 15.06
N PHE A 5 14.52 16.88 13.85
CA PHE A 5 14.28 16.11 12.62
C PHE A 5 14.94 14.75 12.76
N ASP A 6 16.17 14.73 13.27
CA ASP A 6 16.95 13.53 13.51
C ASP A 6 16.26 12.65 14.55
N ASP A 7 15.69 13.20 15.62
CA ASP A 7 14.96 12.41 16.64
C ASP A 7 13.71 11.72 16.06
N LEU A 8 12.93 12.41 15.23
CA LEU A 8 11.73 11.86 14.62
C LEU A 8 12.04 10.90 13.47
N ALA A 9 13.03 11.21 12.64
CA ALA A 9 13.49 10.34 11.57
C ALA A 9 14.15 9.08 12.15
N LEU A 10 14.89 9.21 13.26
CA LEU A 10 15.40 8.11 14.07
C LEU A 10 14.24 7.32 14.64
N LYS A 11 13.29 7.90 15.39
CA LYS A 11 12.09 7.20 15.91
C LYS A 11 11.27 6.49 14.83
N ARG A 12 11.17 7.06 13.62
CA ARG A 12 10.49 6.44 12.46
C ARG A 12 11.25 5.21 11.96
N SER A 13 12.58 5.23 12.06
CA SER A 13 13.48 4.23 11.49
C SER A 13 14.03 3.18 12.47
N THR A 14 14.08 3.51 13.76
CA THR A 14 14.42 2.61 14.88
C THR A 14 13.17 1.99 15.46
N ARG A 15 12.02 2.24 14.84
CA ARG A 15 10.78 1.57 15.21
C ARG A 15 11.01 0.08 15.06
N ASN A 16 11.19 -0.57 16.21
CA ASN A 16 11.31 -2.00 16.33
C ASN A 16 10.30 -2.64 15.40
N ARG A 17 10.75 -3.59 14.60
CA ARG A 17 9.95 -4.39 13.67
C ARG A 17 8.95 -5.19 14.51
N ARG A 18 7.91 -4.54 15.02
CA ARG A 18 6.95 -5.04 16.02
C ARG A 18 7.58 -5.99 17.04
N THR A 19 8.42 -5.43 17.91
CA THR A 19 8.81 -6.07 19.18
C THR A 19 8.48 -5.18 20.37
N GLU A 20 7.48 -4.31 20.26
CA GLU A 20 6.75 -3.89 21.45
C GLU A 20 5.83 -5.04 21.84
N VAL A 21 6.36 -5.78 22.82
CA VAL A 21 5.73 -6.83 23.62
C VAL A 21 4.49 -6.22 24.27
N GLY A 22 3.37 -6.33 23.57
CA GLY A 22 2.08 -5.79 24.00
C GLY A 22 1.02 -5.98 22.91
N ALA A 23 0.50 -7.20 22.80
CA ALA A 23 -0.66 -7.57 21.97
C ALA A 23 -0.47 -7.70 20.44
N SER A 24 0.63 -8.33 19.98
CA SER A 24 0.51 -9.23 18.82
C SER A 24 -0.05 -10.58 19.29
N ARG A 25 -1.26 -10.60 19.88
CA ARG A 25 -2.01 -11.84 20.00
C ARG A 25 -2.34 -12.25 18.58
N THR A 26 -1.69 -13.31 18.09
CA THR A 26 -2.18 -14.08 16.95
C THR A 26 -3.69 -14.24 17.15
N LEU A 27 -4.50 -13.78 16.20
CA LEU A 27 -5.96 -13.91 16.28
C LEU A 27 -6.29 -15.40 16.23
N LYS A 28 -6.29 -16.02 17.41
CA LYS A 28 -6.65 -17.41 17.63
C LYS A 28 -7.92 -17.38 18.45
N LEU A 29 -8.92 -18.09 17.94
CA LEU A 29 -10.11 -18.40 18.72
C LEU A 29 -9.71 -19.37 19.83
N SER A 30 -10.46 -19.38 20.93
CA SER A 30 -10.36 -20.51 21.87
C SER A 30 -10.97 -21.73 21.21
N ALA A 31 -10.58 -22.94 21.64
CA ALA A 31 -11.18 -24.18 21.12
C ALA A 31 -12.72 -24.19 21.26
N GLY A 32 -13.25 -23.59 22.34
CA GLY A 32 -14.70 -23.41 22.51
C GLY A 32 -15.34 -22.52 21.45
N HIS A 33 -14.69 -21.42 21.06
CA HIS A 33 -15.18 -20.55 19.98
C HIS A 33 -15.09 -21.23 18.60
N GLU A 34 -14.05 -22.03 18.35
CA GLU A 34 -13.94 -22.82 17.12
C GLU A 34 -15.08 -23.84 17.04
N GLY A 35 -15.35 -24.58 18.12
CA GLY A 35 -16.47 -25.52 18.18
C GLY A 35 -17.83 -24.85 17.97
N LYS A 36 -18.05 -23.66 18.55
CA LYS A 36 -19.28 -22.87 18.31
C LYS A 36 -19.40 -22.43 16.85
N ALA A 37 -18.30 -22.02 16.23
CA ALA A 37 -18.29 -21.63 14.82
C ALA A 37 -18.59 -22.81 13.89
N ASP A 38 -18.02 -23.99 14.16
CA ASP A 38 -18.28 -25.20 13.38
C ASP A 38 -19.73 -25.68 13.53
N ALA A 39 -20.25 -25.72 14.76
CA ALA A 39 -21.65 -26.04 15.01
C ALA A 39 -22.59 -25.03 14.33
N GLY A 40 -22.30 -23.74 14.45
CA GLY A 40 -23.06 -22.67 13.82
C GLY A 40 -23.07 -22.74 12.29
N MET A 41 -21.92 -23.02 11.67
CA MET A 41 -21.84 -23.22 10.21
C MET A 41 -22.64 -24.45 9.78
N LYS A 42 -22.61 -25.55 10.55
CA LYS A 42 -23.40 -26.75 10.26
C LYS A 42 -24.90 -26.46 10.24
N VAL A 43 -25.39 -25.69 11.22
CA VAL A 43 -26.79 -25.25 11.26
C VAL A 43 -27.15 -24.43 10.02
N ILE A 44 -26.29 -23.51 9.56
CA ILE A 44 -26.56 -22.73 8.34
C ILE A 44 -26.57 -23.63 7.10
N LEU A 45 -25.65 -24.61 7.00
CA LEU A 45 -25.63 -25.56 5.89
C LEU A 45 -26.93 -26.37 5.82
N GLU A 46 -27.42 -26.86 6.95
CA GLU A 46 -28.68 -27.62 7.03
C GLU A 46 -29.89 -26.74 6.71
N GLN A 47 -29.97 -25.54 7.27
CA GLN A 47 -31.08 -24.60 7.03
C GLN A 47 -31.19 -24.15 5.58
N GLN A 48 -30.07 -24.02 4.88
CA GLN A 48 -30.00 -23.53 3.50
C GLN A 48 -29.81 -24.64 2.47
N ASP A 49 -29.85 -25.91 2.88
CA ASP A 49 -29.63 -27.07 2.03
C ASP A 49 -28.33 -26.98 1.21
N LEU A 50 -27.25 -26.54 1.87
CA LEU A 50 -25.95 -26.35 1.25
C LEU A 50 -25.03 -27.53 1.53
N VAL A 51 -24.36 -28.01 0.49
CA VAL A 51 -23.37 -29.10 0.57
C VAL A 51 -21.97 -28.54 0.42
N LEU A 52 -21.06 -28.94 1.33
CA LEU A 52 -19.65 -28.60 1.24
C LEU A 52 -19.01 -29.22 0.00
N SER A 53 -18.01 -28.55 -0.56
CA SER A 53 -17.26 -29.08 -1.69
C SER A 53 -16.45 -30.30 -1.27
N LYS A 54 -16.36 -31.30 -2.15
CA LYS A 54 -15.43 -32.44 -1.97
C LYS A 54 -13.98 -32.03 -2.23
N GLU A 55 -13.78 -30.97 -3.00
CA GLU A 55 -12.48 -30.44 -3.36
C GLU A 55 -12.15 -29.19 -2.53
N GLU A 56 -10.91 -29.13 -2.06
CA GLU A 56 -10.39 -27.94 -1.41
C GLU A 56 -9.87 -26.94 -2.44
N HIS A 57 -10.29 -25.68 -2.26
CA HIS A 57 -9.85 -24.58 -3.09
C HIS A 57 -9.35 -23.43 -2.22
N LYS A 58 -8.48 -22.61 -2.82
CA LYS A 58 -8.09 -21.35 -2.19
C LYS A 58 -9.28 -20.41 -2.17
N VAL A 59 -9.41 -19.63 -1.10
CA VAL A 59 -10.51 -18.65 -0.93
C VAL A 59 -10.59 -17.66 -2.10
N TYR A 60 -9.45 -17.31 -2.71
CA TYR A 60 -9.37 -16.43 -3.89
C TYR A 60 -9.45 -17.16 -5.24
N GLY A 61 -9.78 -18.46 -5.23
CA GLY A 61 -9.91 -19.32 -6.41
C GLY A 61 -8.61 -19.50 -7.19
N GLY A 62 -8.74 -19.71 -8.50
CA GLY A 62 -7.62 -19.91 -9.44
C GLY A 62 -6.84 -18.64 -9.81
N ARG A 63 -7.03 -17.51 -9.11
CA ARG A 63 -6.37 -16.25 -9.45
C ARG A 63 -4.86 -16.34 -9.28
N VAL A 64 -4.13 -15.98 -10.33
CA VAL A 64 -2.67 -15.81 -10.28
C VAL A 64 -2.35 -14.53 -9.51
N LEU A 65 -1.95 -14.69 -8.25
CA LEU A 65 -1.55 -13.59 -7.37
C LEU A 65 -0.04 -13.65 -7.07
N GLU A 66 0.58 -12.48 -7.03
CA GLU A 66 1.94 -12.28 -6.52
C GLU A 66 2.09 -12.81 -5.09
N ALA A 67 3.28 -13.31 -4.74
CA ALA A 67 3.54 -13.92 -3.43
C ALA A 67 3.19 -13.00 -2.25
N ASN A 68 3.49 -11.70 -2.37
CA ASN A 68 3.15 -10.71 -1.35
C ASN A 68 1.64 -10.44 -1.26
N SER A 69 0.93 -10.47 -2.38
CA SER A 69 -0.54 -10.32 -2.42
C SER A 69 -1.23 -11.51 -1.77
N LYS A 70 -0.74 -12.73 -2.02
CA LYS A 70 -1.23 -13.97 -1.38
C LYS A 70 -1.13 -13.88 0.15
N LYS A 71 0.07 -13.58 0.67
CA LYS A 71 0.30 -13.37 2.11
C LYS A 71 -0.61 -12.27 2.69
N GLY A 72 -0.82 -11.20 1.93
CA GLY A 72 -1.72 -10.12 2.29
C GLY A 72 -3.18 -10.56 2.43
N TYR A 73 -3.70 -11.31 1.45
CA TYR A 73 -5.08 -11.79 1.44
C TYR A 73 -5.31 -12.83 2.55
N GLU A 74 -4.41 -13.79 2.72
CA GLU A 74 -4.50 -14.81 3.78
C GLU A 74 -4.49 -14.19 5.19
N LYS A 75 -3.74 -13.11 5.40
CA LYS A 75 -3.81 -12.33 6.65
C LYS A 75 -5.21 -11.78 6.89
N HIS A 76 -5.86 -11.23 5.86
CA HIS A 76 -7.21 -10.67 5.96
C HIS A 76 -8.27 -11.76 6.16
N TYR A 77 -8.18 -12.88 5.45
CA TYR A 77 -9.11 -14.00 5.64
C TYR A 77 -9.03 -14.61 7.04
N ARG A 78 -7.83 -14.79 7.60
CA ARG A 78 -7.69 -15.22 9.00
C ARG A 78 -8.34 -14.25 9.97
N GLY A 79 -8.17 -12.95 9.72
CA GLY A 79 -8.79 -11.91 10.53
C GLY A 79 -10.31 -11.88 10.43
N LEU A 80 -10.87 -12.10 9.24
CA LEU A 80 -12.31 -12.23 9.03
C LEU A 80 -12.88 -13.48 9.69
N ARG A 81 -12.22 -14.64 9.52
CA ARG A 81 -12.61 -15.89 10.19
C ARG A 81 -12.71 -15.70 11.69
N TYR A 82 -11.67 -15.14 12.31
CA TYR A 82 -11.69 -14.82 13.74
C TYR A 82 -12.88 -13.93 14.12
N PHE A 83 -13.09 -12.84 13.38
CA PHE A 83 -14.10 -11.85 13.75
C PHE A 83 -15.54 -12.36 13.54
N PHE A 84 -15.82 -13.02 12.41
CA PHE A 84 -17.14 -13.58 12.14
C PHE A 84 -17.49 -14.72 13.11
N SER A 85 -16.52 -15.56 13.48
CA SER A 85 -16.72 -16.54 14.56
C SER A 85 -17.00 -15.87 15.90
N LEU A 86 -16.30 -14.78 16.23
CA LEU A 86 -16.49 -14.06 17.48
C LEU A 86 -17.90 -13.47 17.62
N ILE A 87 -18.46 -12.90 16.54
CA ILE A 87 -19.78 -12.25 16.55
C ILE A 87 -20.94 -13.18 16.15
N GLY A 88 -20.64 -14.44 15.81
CA GLY A 88 -21.65 -15.42 15.41
C GLY A 88 -22.20 -15.26 13.98
N ASP A 89 -21.51 -14.54 13.08
CA ASP A 89 -21.92 -14.45 11.67
C ASP A 89 -21.41 -15.65 10.86
N TYR A 90 -21.96 -16.82 11.17
CA TYR A 90 -21.52 -18.09 10.60
C TYR A 90 -21.83 -18.22 9.11
N SER A 91 -22.88 -17.55 8.63
CA SER A 91 -23.21 -17.53 7.19
C SER A 91 -22.11 -16.83 6.38
N SER A 92 -21.54 -15.73 6.88
CA SER A 92 -20.40 -15.05 6.24
C SER A 92 -19.08 -15.83 6.34
N LEU A 93 -18.97 -16.84 7.22
CA LEU A 93 -17.80 -17.73 7.29
C LEU A 93 -17.74 -18.73 6.14
N LEU A 94 -18.89 -19.16 5.59
CA LEU A 94 -18.95 -20.25 4.62
C LEU A 94 -18.11 -19.95 3.37
N ILE A 95 -18.16 -18.72 2.84
CA ILE A 95 -17.36 -18.32 1.67
C ILE A 95 -15.85 -18.30 1.95
N LEU A 96 -15.44 -18.22 3.22
CA LEU A 96 -14.03 -18.21 3.61
C LEU A 96 -13.45 -19.61 3.77
N ARG A 97 -14.26 -20.67 3.71
CA ARG A 97 -13.79 -22.06 3.85
C ARG A 97 -12.98 -22.51 2.63
N VAL A 98 -12.13 -23.51 2.81
CA VAL A 98 -11.37 -24.11 1.69
C VAL A 98 -12.25 -25.09 0.91
N ASP A 99 -13.16 -25.76 1.60
CA ASP A 99 -14.20 -26.66 1.10
C ASP A 99 -15.56 -25.93 1.00
N ALA A 100 -15.54 -24.61 0.79
CA ALA A 100 -16.75 -23.79 0.71
C ALA A 100 -17.76 -24.37 -0.29
N PRO A 101 -19.08 -24.31 -0.01
CA PRO A 101 -20.12 -24.75 -0.95
C PRO A 101 -19.94 -24.14 -2.35
N ALA A 102 -20.61 -24.74 -3.34
CA ALA A 102 -20.64 -24.21 -4.70
C ALA A 102 -21.25 -22.79 -4.73
N TYR A 103 -22.35 -22.59 -3.99
CA TYR A 103 -23.08 -21.33 -3.90
C TYR A 103 -23.20 -20.84 -2.45
N PRO A 104 -22.07 -20.47 -1.81
CA PRO A 104 -22.11 -20.02 -0.43
C PRO A 104 -22.82 -18.67 -0.33
N PRO A 105 -23.38 -18.31 0.83
CA PRO A 105 -23.89 -16.96 1.05
C PRO A 105 -22.77 -15.92 0.91
N ALA A 106 -23.09 -14.76 0.34
CA ALA A 106 -22.19 -13.62 0.39
C ALA A 106 -21.98 -13.12 1.83
N MET A 107 -20.84 -12.47 2.09
CA MET A 107 -20.58 -11.89 3.41
C MET A 107 -21.60 -10.78 3.70
N SER A 108 -22.05 -10.67 4.95
CA SER A 108 -22.88 -9.57 5.41
C SER A 108 -22.13 -8.24 5.29
N ALA A 109 -22.73 -7.27 4.61
CA ALA A 109 -22.22 -5.90 4.55
C ALA A 109 -22.08 -5.29 5.95
N LYS A 110 -23.06 -5.54 6.83
CA LYS A 110 -23.04 -5.11 8.23
C LYS A 110 -21.83 -5.67 8.99
N SER A 111 -21.54 -6.97 8.86
CA SER A 111 -20.40 -7.61 9.52
C SER A 111 -19.06 -7.18 8.94
N VAL A 112 -18.97 -6.97 7.62
CA VAL A 112 -17.77 -6.42 6.96
C VAL A 112 -17.49 -4.99 7.43
N CYS A 113 -18.53 -4.16 7.54
CA CYS A 113 -18.42 -2.81 8.12
C CYS A 113 -17.98 -2.84 9.59
N ALA A 114 -18.56 -3.75 10.39
CA ALA A 114 -18.16 -3.94 11.77
C ALA A 114 -16.69 -4.39 11.88
N TYR A 115 -16.21 -5.25 10.97
CA TYR A 115 -14.80 -5.65 10.94
C TYR A 115 -13.85 -4.48 10.59
N LEU A 116 -14.24 -3.64 9.63
CA LEU A 116 -13.49 -2.41 9.31
C LEU A 116 -13.36 -1.54 10.56
N LYS A 117 -14.49 -1.24 11.23
CA LYS A 117 -14.52 -0.46 12.48
C LYS A 117 -13.71 -1.14 13.60
N PHE A 118 -13.81 -2.46 13.74
CA PHE A 118 -13.03 -3.24 14.71
C PHE A 118 -11.53 -3.06 14.52
N LYS A 119 -11.06 -2.99 13.28
CA LYS A 119 -9.64 -2.82 12.97
C LYS A 119 -9.16 -1.38 13.04
N THR A 120 -10.01 -0.39 12.77
CA THR A 120 -9.61 1.03 12.69
C THR A 120 -10.01 1.87 13.89
N GLY A 121 -10.98 1.42 14.70
CA GLY A 121 -11.45 2.11 15.89
C GLY A 121 -10.41 2.15 17.00
N SER A 122 -10.60 3.01 18.00
CA SER A 122 -9.67 3.17 19.12
C SER A 122 -9.51 1.87 19.90
N VAL A 123 -8.29 1.51 20.27
CA VAL A 123 -8.02 0.26 21.00
C VAL A 123 -8.81 0.25 22.32
N GLY A 124 -9.51 -0.85 22.60
CA GLY A 124 -10.23 -1.06 23.86
C GLY A 124 -11.59 -0.37 23.96
N THR A 125 -12.02 0.41 22.97
CA THR A 125 -13.37 1.00 22.97
C THR A 125 -14.42 0.00 22.45
N PRO A 126 -15.66 0.02 22.95
CA PRO A 126 -16.72 -0.84 22.42
C PRO A 126 -16.92 -0.65 20.91
N LEU A 127 -17.13 -1.75 20.20
CA LEU A 127 -17.47 -1.76 18.78
C LEU A 127 -18.97 -1.57 18.59
N TYR A 128 -19.38 -0.76 17.62
CA TYR A 128 -20.79 -0.51 17.30
C TYR A 128 -21.08 -0.80 15.83
N TYR A 129 -22.23 -1.43 15.55
CA TYR A 129 -22.72 -1.58 14.18
C TYR A 129 -23.04 -0.20 13.58
N ASP A 130 -23.81 0.59 14.31
CA ASP A 130 -24.16 1.97 13.98
C ASP A 130 -23.72 2.91 15.11
N ASP A 131 -23.09 4.03 14.74
CA ASP A 131 -22.62 5.04 15.67
C ASP A 131 -23.82 5.82 16.28
N SER A 132 -25.00 5.82 15.63
CA SER A 132 -26.20 6.54 16.11
C SER A 132 -26.90 5.84 17.28
N ASN A 133 -27.07 4.52 17.21
CA ASN A 133 -27.90 3.77 18.15
C ASN A 133 -27.12 3.30 19.39
N LYS A 134 -25.78 3.45 19.38
CA LYS A 134 -24.85 3.10 20.49
C LYS A 134 -25.07 1.71 21.10
N LEU A 135 -25.60 0.75 20.34
CA LEU A 135 -25.73 -0.64 20.76
C LEU A 135 -24.43 -1.39 20.44
N PRO A 136 -23.68 -1.86 21.45
CA PRO A 136 -22.40 -2.51 21.23
C PRO A 136 -22.59 -3.87 20.54
N VAL A 137 -21.65 -4.22 19.68
CA VAL A 137 -21.54 -5.56 19.11
C VAL A 137 -21.17 -6.51 20.23
N THR A 138 -21.94 -7.58 20.41
CA THR A 138 -21.69 -8.63 21.38
C THR A 138 -21.03 -9.85 20.73
N SER A 139 -20.23 -10.57 21.50
CA SER A 139 -19.69 -11.87 21.11
C SER A 139 -20.76 -12.96 21.28
N VAL A 140 -20.45 -14.15 20.80
CA VAL A 140 -21.26 -15.37 21.03
C VAL A 140 -21.36 -15.79 22.50
N ASP A 141 -20.52 -15.21 23.38
CA ASP A 141 -20.55 -15.42 24.83
C ASP A 141 -21.34 -14.30 25.56
N GLY A 142 -21.82 -13.29 24.82
CA GLY A 142 -22.57 -12.15 25.38
C GLY A 142 -21.69 -10.94 25.74
N ASP A 143 -20.37 -11.08 25.70
CA ASP A 143 -19.43 -10.00 26.02
C ASP A 143 -19.41 -8.90 24.97
N HIS A 144 -19.15 -7.66 25.36
CA HIS A 144 -18.93 -6.57 24.41
C HIS A 144 -17.62 -6.76 23.62
N VAL A 145 -17.72 -6.70 22.30
CA VAL A 145 -16.56 -6.74 21.42
C VAL A 145 -15.87 -5.38 21.44
N LEU A 146 -14.57 -5.38 21.76
CA LEU A 146 -13.75 -4.17 21.81
C LEU A 146 -12.94 -3.99 20.52
N CYS A 147 -12.79 -2.74 20.09
CA CYS A 147 -11.99 -2.37 18.93
C CYS A 147 -10.49 -2.68 19.15
N GLN A 148 -9.82 -3.16 18.10
CA GLN A 148 -8.41 -3.49 18.12
C GLN A 148 -7.49 -2.36 17.66
N GLY A 149 -7.97 -1.42 16.85
CA GLY A 149 -7.21 -0.24 16.39
C GLY A 149 -5.86 -0.51 15.72
N GLN A 150 -5.69 -1.70 15.15
CA GLN A 150 -4.43 -2.12 14.52
C GLN A 150 -4.20 -1.46 13.16
N TRP A 151 -5.25 -1.02 12.47
CA TRP A 151 -5.17 -0.47 11.12
C TRP A 151 -5.14 1.05 11.18
N LYS A 152 -3.93 1.58 11.32
CA LYS A 152 -3.64 3.01 11.33
C LYS A 152 -3.27 3.58 9.95
N ASP A 153 -3.15 2.71 8.94
CA ASP A 153 -2.85 3.04 7.54
C ASP A 153 -4.02 2.59 6.63
N PRO A 154 -4.65 3.51 5.87
CA PRO A 154 -5.72 3.21 4.91
C PRO A 154 -5.38 2.12 3.87
N LYS A 155 -4.09 1.89 3.58
CA LYS A 155 -3.65 0.81 2.68
C LYS A 155 -4.13 -0.56 3.17
N ASN A 156 -4.23 -0.78 4.48
CA ASN A 156 -4.76 -2.02 5.02
C ASN A 156 -6.23 -2.22 4.65
N MET A 157 -7.04 -1.15 4.67
CA MET A 157 -8.45 -1.19 4.25
C MET A 157 -8.59 -1.46 2.75
N VAL A 158 -7.73 -0.85 1.92
CA VAL A 158 -7.74 -1.08 0.46
C VAL A 158 -7.35 -2.53 0.15
N GLN A 159 -6.29 -3.05 0.79
CA GLN A 159 -5.88 -4.44 0.63
C GLN A 159 -6.95 -5.42 1.13
N PHE A 160 -7.61 -5.09 2.23
CA PHE A 160 -8.74 -5.85 2.77
C PHE A 160 -9.92 -5.89 1.79
N SER A 161 -10.33 -4.73 1.28
CA SER A 161 -11.40 -4.60 0.28
C SER A 161 -11.09 -5.43 -0.97
N ALA A 162 -9.84 -5.43 -1.43
CA ALA A 162 -9.39 -6.29 -2.53
C ALA A 162 -9.47 -7.78 -2.18
N ALA A 163 -9.09 -8.18 -0.96
CA ALA A 163 -9.20 -9.57 -0.50
C ALA A 163 -10.66 -10.05 -0.41
N VAL A 164 -11.57 -9.23 0.13
CA VAL A 164 -13.02 -9.52 0.17
C VAL A 164 -13.55 -9.72 -1.24
N SER A 165 -13.21 -8.83 -2.16
CA SER A 165 -13.64 -8.95 -3.55
C SER A 165 -13.05 -10.16 -4.26
N ALA A 166 -11.81 -10.53 -3.97
CA ALA A 166 -11.21 -11.75 -4.53
C ALA A 166 -11.93 -13.02 -4.06
N ALA A 167 -12.41 -13.05 -2.80
CA ALA A 167 -13.19 -14.18 -2.28
C ALA A 167 -14.55 -14.31 -2.99
N HIS A 168 -15.27 -13.21 -3.19
CA HIS A 168 -16.55 -13.20 -3.89
C HIS A 168 -16.40 -13.51 -5.39
N LYS A 169 -15.37 -12.95 -6.04
CA LYS A 169 -15.03 -13.24 -7.45
C LYS A 169 -14.72 -14.72 -7.68
N ALA A 170 -14.18 -15.43 -6.69
CA ALA A 170 -13.90 -16.86 -6.79
C ALA A 170 -15.15 -17.73 -6.77
N LYS A 171 -16.32 -17.14 -6.49
CA LYS A 171 -17.64 -17.78 -6.43
C LYS A 171 -18.62 -17.11 -7.40
N ASP A 172 -18.09 -16.45 -8.44
CA ASP A 172 -18.86 -15.80 -9.51
C ASP A 172 -19.85 -14.70 -9.06
N MET A 173 -19.60 -14.10 -7.89
CA MET A 173 -20.48 -13.07 -7.31
C MET A 173 -20.17 -11.64 -7.76
N ASP A 174 -19.31 -11.44 -8.76
CA ASP A 174 -18.84 -10.11 -9.17
C ASP A 174 -19.66 -9.48 -10.30
N CYS A 175 -20.44 -10.30 -11.01
CA CYS A 175 -21.23 -9.89 -12.16
C CYS A 175 -22.65 -9.44 -11.78
N VAL A 176 -22.95 -9.34 -10.48
CA VAL A 176 -24.28 -9.05 -9.96
C VAL A 176 -24.21 -8.05 -8.80
N PRO A 177 -25.22 -7.19 -8.62
CA PRO A 177 -25.31 -6.32 -7.45
C PRO A 177 -25.33 -7.12 -6.14
N TYR A 178 -24.79 -6.53 -5.08
CA TYR A 178 -24.93 -7.08 -3.73
C TYR A 178 -26.38 -6.97 -3.25
N GLU A 179 -26.92 -8.05 -2.71
CA GLU A 179 -28.27 -8.13 -2.17
C GLU A 179 -28.28 -8.84 -0.81
N GLU A 180 -29.05 -8.27 0.13
CA GLU A 180 -29.36 -8.93 1.41
C GLU A 180 -30.43 -10.01 1.22
N SER A 181 -30.48 -10.96 2.16
CA SER A 181 -31.60 -11.90 2.23
C SER A 181 -32.90 -11.19 2.64
N CYS A 182 -34.04 -11.74 2.22
CA CYS A 182 -35.35 -11.18 2.53
C CYS A 182 -36.10 -12.10 3.50
N ALA A 183 -36.38 -11.61 4.71
CA ALA A 183 -37.13 -12.35 5.73
C ALA A 183 -38.47 -12.89 5.21
N ALA A 184 -39.21 -12.10 4.42
CA ALA A 184 -40.47 -12.55 3.83
C ALA A 184 -40.28 -13.66 2.77
N CYS A 185 -39.17 -13.65 2.02
CA CYS A 185 -38.87 -14.75 1.08
C CYS A 185 -38.49 -16.03 1.84
N ILE A 186 -37.70 -15.89 2.91
CA ILE A 186 -37.30 -17.02 3.76
C ILE A 186 -38.53 -17.65 4.40
N LEU A 187 -39.40 -16.86 5.04
CA LEU A 187 -40.64 -17.36 5.66
C LEU A 187 -41.55 -18.06 4.64
N LEU A 188 -41.70 -17.49 3.45
CA LEU A 188 -42.49 -18.11 2.38
C LEU A 188 -41.89 -19.45 1.96
N TYR A 189 -40.56 -19.52 1.80
CA TYR A 189 -39.86 -20.77 1.48
C TYR A 189 -39.99 -21.79 2.61
N GLU A 190 -39.91 -21.39 3.87
CA GLU A 190 -40.11 -22.30 5.01
C GLU A 190 -41.51 -22.91 5.01
N GLN A 191 -42.54 -22.12 4.70
CA GLN A 191 -43.94 -22.55 4.69
C GLN A 191 -44.33 -23.38 3.46
N THR A 192 -43.81 -23.02 2.27
CA THR A 192 -44.30 -23.55 0.98
C THR A 192 -43.24 -24.31 0.19
N LYS A 193 -41.96 -24.21 0.59
CA LYS A 193 -40.79 -24.65 -0.20
C LYS A 193 -40.70 -24.03 -1.60
N ALA A 194 -41.47 -22.97 -1.87
CA ALA A 194 -41.44 -22.26 -3.13
C ALA A 194 -40.28 -21.25 -3.19
N THR A 195 -39.53 -21.27 -4.31
CA THR A 195 -38.40 -20.37 -4.58
C THR A 195 -38.81 -19.10 -5.34
N THR A 196 -40.11 -18.93 -5.61
CA THR A 196 -40.67 -17.83 -6.40
C THR A 196 -40.53 -16.46 -5.74
N GLY A 197 -40.24 -16.40 -4.43
CA GLY A 197 -40.04 -15.16 -3.68
C GLY A 197 -41.33 -14.47 -3.24
N CYS A 198 -41.19 -13.47 -2.38
CA CYS A 198 -42.33 -12.69 -1.89
C CYS A 198 -42.85 -11.71 -2.95
N ARG A 199 -43.94 -10.98 -2.66
CA ARG A 199 -44.54 -10.01 -3.59
C ARG A 199 -43.56 -8.96 -4.17
N HIS A 200 -42.47 -8.67 -3.45
CA HIS A 200 -41.45 -7.70 -3.86
C HIS A 200 -40.26 -8.33 -4.60
N HIS A 201 -40.17 -9.66 -4.63
CA HIS A 201 -39.10 -10.43 -5.23
C HIS A 201 -39.67 -11.58 -6.09
N GLY A 202 -40.72 -11.28 -6.86
CA GLY A 202 -41.41 -12.26 -7.70
C GLY A 202 -40.49 -12.87 -8.75
N GLY A 203 -40.55 -14.19 -8.89
CA GLY A 203 -39.73 -14.99 -9.80
C GLY A 203 -38.31 -15.29 -9.31
N ARG A 204 -37.84 -14.62 -8.25
CA ARG A 204 -36.49 -14.85 -7.68
C ARG A 204 -36.46 -14.55 -6.18
N GLY A 205 -36.82 -15.55 -5.37
CA GLY A 205 -36.76 -15.42 -3.91
C GLY A 205 -35.35 -15.14 -3.40
N ARG A 206 -35.23 -14.14 -2.52
CA ARG A 206 -33.96 -13.77 -1.87
C ARG A 206 -33.77 -14.56 -0.56
N LEU A 207 -33.41 -15.83 -0.69
CA LEU A 207 -33.25 -16.74 0.47
C LEU A 207 -31.91 -16.56 1.17
N GLN A 208 -30.87 -16.17 0.43
CA GLN A 208 -29.53 -15.92 0.95
C GLN A 208 -28.94 -14.63 0.39
N ARG A 209 -27.91 -14.12 1.05
CA ARG A 209 -27.12 -12.99 0.57
C ARG A 209 -26.38 -13.37 -0.70
N PHE A 210 -26.32 -12.46 -1.66
CA PHE A 210 -25.67 -12.71 -2.94
C PHE A 210 -24.95 -11.46 -3.48
N GLY A 211 -24.02 -11.66 -4.40
CA GLY A 211 -23.20 -10.60 -4.97
C GLY A 211 -21.99 -10.21 -4.13
N ASN A 212 -21.16 -9.32 -4.66
CA ASN A 212 -19.89 -8.96 -4.04
C ASN A 212 -20.07 -7.85 -3.00
N THR A 213 -19.96 -8.20 -1.72
CA THR A 213 -20.14 -7.30 -0.57
C THR A 213 -19.26 -6.06 -0.60
N ARG A 214 -18.09 -6.10 -1.28
CA ARG A 214 -17.25 -4.91 -1.47
C ARG A 214 -18.02 -3.74 -2.07
N PHE A 215 -18.92 -4.05 -3.01
CA PHE A 215 -19.64 -3.05 -3.79
C PHE A 215 -21.02 -2.71 -3.20
N SER A 216 -21.33 -3.20 -2.00
CA SER A 216 -22.51 -2.75 -1.28
C SER A 216 -22.37 -1.26 -0.92
N LYS A 217 -23.48 -0.53 -0.96
CA LYS A 217 -23.53 0.90 -0.59
C LYS A 217 -23.00 1.11 0.83
N ASP A 218 -23.32 0.19 1.74
CA ASP A 218 -22.91 0.25 3.14
C ASP A 218 -21.38 0.14 3.30
N VAL A 219 -20.74 -0.81 2.62
CA VAL A 219 -19.28 -0.97 2.69
C VAL A 219 -18.56 0.19 2.03
N ILE A 220 -19.05 0.67 0.88
CA ILE A 220 -18.49 1.86 0.20
C ILE A 220 -18.57 3.08 1.14
N ASN A 221 -19.74 3.33 1.72
CA ASN A 221 -19.94 4.46 2.63
C ASN A 221 -19.12 4.32 3.91
N CYS A 222 -19.03 3.12 4.48
CA CYS A 222 -18.22 2.84 5.67
C CYS A 222 -16.74 3.09 5.40
N MET A 223 -16.20 2.58 4.29
CA MET A 223 -14.81 2.86 3.89
C MET A 223 -14.58 4.35 3.66
N ALA A 224 -15.47 5.03 2.94
CA ALA A 224 -15.36 6.47 2.68
C ALA A 224 -15.40 7.28 3.99
N PHE A 225 -16.27 6.91 4.91
CA PHE A 225 -16.39 7.54 6.22
C PHE A 225 -15.13 7.35 7.08
N ILE A 226 -14.60 6.12 7.14
CA ILE A 226 -13.36 5.83 7.86
C ILE A 226 -12.18 6.56 7.22
N SER A 227 -12.13 6.64 5.89
CA SER A 227 -11.09 7.37 5.16
C SER A 227 -11.13 8.89 5.36
N LYS A 228 -12.32 9.47 5.58
CA LYS A 228 -12.50 10.90 5.86
C LYS A 228 -12.21 11.27 7.31
N ARG A 229 -12.38 10.34 8.27
CA ARG A 229 -11.93 10.54 9.65
C ARG A 229 -10.39 10.56 9.65
N LYS A 230 -9.77 11.55 10.29
CA LYS A 230 -8.36 11.43 10.71
C LYS A 230 -8.30 10.18 11.58
N LEU A 231 -7.76 9.07 11.05
CA LEU A 231 -7.56 7.86 11.84
C LEU A 231 -6.81 8.30 13.10
N VAL A 232 -7.43 8.15 14.28
CA VAL A 232 -6.84 8.62 15.53
C VAL A 232 -5.50 7.91 15.71
N GLY A 233 -4.42 8.68 15.76
CA GLY A 233 -3.06 8.14 15.76
C GLY A 233 -2.60 7.61 14.39
N TYR A 234 -3.02 8.21 13.27
CA TYR A 234 -2.42 7.98 11.94
C TYR A 234 -0.91 8.01 12.06
N ILE A 235 -0.28 6.91 11.65
CA ILE A 235 1.17 6.80 11.67
C ILE A 235 1.62 6.85 10.21
N PRO A 236 2.34 7.92 9.82
CA PRO A 236 3.05 7.98 8.55
C PRO A 236 3.76 6.68 8.22
N SER A 237 3.89 6.40 6.93
CA SER A 237 4.58 5.20 6.47
C SER A 237 5.96 5.11 7.15
N PRO A 238 6.36 3.95 7.69
CA PRO A 238 7.65 3.80 8.37
C PRO A 238 8.85 3.97 7.42
N GLU A 239 8.60 4.09 6.11
CA GLU A 239 9.64 4.19 5.09
C GLU A 239 10.37 5.52 5.17
N SER A 240 11.69 5.43 5.36
CA SER A 240 12.56 6.58 5.56
C SER A 240 12.78 7.37 4.28
N MET A 241 12.77 8.71 4.38
CA MET A 241 13.09 9.66 3.30
C MET A 241 14.38 10.40 3.63
N CYS A 242 15.21 10.73 2.64
CA CYS A 242 16.39 11.56 2.87
C CYS A 242 16.06 13.03 2.61
N ASN A 243 16.34 13.91 3.57
CA ASN A 243 16.29 15.35 3.37
C ASN A 243 17.48 15.83 2.50
N PRO A 244 17.48 17.08 2.02
CA PRO A 244 18.57 17.61 1.19
C PRO A 244 19.96 17.46 1.81
N LEU A 245 20.11 17.77 3.12
CA LEU A 245 21.40 17.68 3.81
C LEU A 245 21.89 16.24 3.91
N GLU A 246 21.00 15.29 4.21
CA GLU A 246 21.30 13.86 4.24
C GLU A 246 21.75 13.37 2.86
N LEU A 247 21.10 13.83 1.77
CA LEU A 247 21.54 13.50 0.41
C LEU A 247 22.92 14.05 0.07
N ILE A 248 23.22 15.30 0.47
CA ILE A 248 24.56 15.87 0.30
C ILE A 248 25.61 15.08 1.09
N ASN A 249 25.29 14.66 2.32
CA ASN A 249 26.19 13.84 3.13
C ASN A 249 26.40 12.44 2.52
N ILE A 250 25.34 11.83 1.98
CA ILE A 250 25.42 10.57 1.22
C ILE A 250 26.35 10.74 0.01
N ARG A 251 26.17 11.81 -0.77
CA ARG A 251 27.05 12.12 -1.91
C ARG A 251 28.50 12.25 -1.46
N LYS A 252 28.77 13.08 -0.44
CA LYS A 252 30.12 13.30 0.09
C LYS A 252 30.77 11.97 0.50
N TYR A 253 30.02 11.10 1.19
CA TYR A 253 30.50 9.79 1.58
C TYR A 253 30.82 8.90 0.37
N LEU A 254 29.88 8.76 -0.56
CA LEU A 254 30.04 7.89 -1.75
C LEU A 254 31.19 8.33 -2.65
N LEU A 255 31.43 9.63 -2.76
CA LEU A 255 32.45 10.20 -3.64
C LEU A 255 33.79 10.45 -2.93
N SER A 256 33.87 10.23 -1.61
CA SER A 256 35.07 10.51 -0.79
C SER A 256 36.32 9.75 -1.23
N THR A 257 36.15 8.50 -1.69
CA THR A 257 37.26 7.64 -2.13
C THR A 257 37.54 7.74 -3.63
N ASN A 258 36.78 8.59 -4.35
CA ASN A 258 36.81 8.73 -5.80
C ASN A 258 36.72 7.39 -6.56
N ASP A 259 35.98 6.43 -6.01
CA ASP A 259 35.75 5.12 -6.59
C ASP A 259 34.56 5.14 -7.58
N ILE A 260 34.70 4.41 -8.69
CA ILE A 260 33.68 4.38 -9.76
C ILE A 260 32.37 3.76 -9.26
N HIS A 261 32.41 2.77 -8.37
CA HIS A 261 31.19 2.18 -7.81
C HIS A 261 30.44 3.15 -6.89
N GLY A 262 31.15 4.11 -6.29
CA GLY A 262 30.57 5.22 -5.54
C GLY A 262 29.84 6.21 -6.47
N TRP A 263 30.48 6.57 -7.60
CA TRP A 263 29.89 7.42 -8.64
C TRP A 263 28.63 6.81 -9.27
N ILE A 264 28.67 5.52 -9.62
CA ILE A 264 27.53 4.80 -10.18
C ILE A 264 26.38 4.78 -9.17
N LEU A 265 26.64 4.40 -7.91
CA LEU A 265 25.59 4.33 -6.88
C LEU A 265 24.96 5.70 -6.62
N TRP A 266 25.77 6.76 -6.51
CA TRP A 266 25.27 8.13 -6.37
C TRP A 266 24.37 8.53 -7.54
N THR A 267 24.83 8.28 -8.76
CA THR A 267 24.08 8.62 -9.97
C THR A 267 22.77 7.84 -10.05
N MET A 268 22.77 6.54 -9.74
CA MET A 268 21.57 5.72 -9.67
C MET A 268 20.57 6.27 -8.66
N MET A 269 21.01 6.61 -7.44
CA MET A 269 20.14 7.20 -6.42
C MET A 269 19.52 8.51 -6.91
N LEU A 270 20.34 9.41 -7.45
CA LEU A 270 19.88 10.72 -7.94
C LEU A 270 18.97 10.58 -9.16
N PHE A 271 19.24 9.66 -10.07
CA PHE A 271 18.42 9.34 -11.23
C PHE A 271 17.01 8.96 -10.80
N HIS A 272 16.90 8.05 -9.84
CA HIS A 272 15.61 7.61 -9.32
C HIS A 272 14.86 8.71 -8.57
N ILE A 273 15.57 9.53 -7.78
CA ILE A 273 14.97 10.65 -7.04
C ILE A 273 14.45 11.70 -8.03
N ARG A 274 15.29 12.22 -8.93
CA ARG A 274 14.90 13.32 -9.83
C ARG A 274 13.83 12.94 -10.85
N LEU A 275 13.69 11.66 -11.17
CA LEU A 275 12.65 11.14 -12.07
C LEU A 275 11.46 10.49 -11.34
N PHE A 276 11.40 10.62 -10.01
CA PHE A 276 10.35 10.05 -9.15
C PHE A 276 10.14 8.54 -9.36
N LEU A 277 11.20 7.78 -9.61
CA LEU A 277 11.15 6.36 -9.91
C LEU A 277 11.10 5.52 -8.62
N ARG A 278 10.41 4.36 -8.69
CA ARG A 278 10.62 3.29 -7.70
C ARG A 278 11.97 2.64 -7.96
N ALA A 279 12.55 2.02 -6.93
CA ALA A 279 13.89 1.43 -7.02
C ALA A 279 14.04 0.33 -8.10
N ASP A 280 12.94 -0.23 -8.60
CA ASP A 280 12.91 -1.23 -9.67
C ASP A 280 12.63 -0.64 -11.07
N GLU A 281 12.28 0.65 -11.20
CA GLU A 281 11.85 1.26 -12.48
C GLU A 281 12.97 1.95 -13.27
N GLY A 282 14.13 2.24 -12.66
CA GLY A 282 15.22 2.97 -13.31
C GLY A 282 16.49 2.15 -13.53
N ILE A 283 16.45 0.87 -13.20
CA ILE A 283 17.63 -0.01 -13.17
C ILE A 283 17.91 -0.65 -14.52
N ASP A 284 16.84 -0.99 -15.24
CA ASP A 284 16.86 -1.54 -16.60
C ASP A 284 16.87 -0.45 -17.68
N PHE A 285 17.10 0.81 -17.30
CA PHE A 285 17.14 1.93 -18.22
C PHE A 285 18.28 1.77 -19.24
N GLN A 286 17.95 1.89 -20.52
CA GLN A 286 18.88 1.78 -21.64
C GLN A 286 19.23 3.16 -22.22
N CYS A 287 20.43 3.31 -22.76
CA CYS A 287 20.91 4.57 -23.35
C CYS A 287 20.05 5.01 -24.54
N GLU A 288 19.44 4.07 -25.26
CA GLU A 288 18.52 4.28 -26.38
C GLU A 288 17.17 4.87 -25.94
N GLN A 289 16.96 5.01 -24.63
CA GLN A 289 15.83 5.74 -24.06
C GLN A 289 16.12 7.24 -23.86
N PHE A 290 17.35 7.70 -24.06
CA PHE A 290 17.61 9.12 -24.23
C PHE A 290 17.08 9.59 -25.59
N LEU A 291 16.38 10.73 -25.58
CA LEU A 291 15.78 11.32 -26.76
C LEU A 291 16.67 12.48 -27.22
N ALA A 292 17.65 12.17 -28.06
CA ALA A 292 18.56 13.17 -28.62
C ALA A 292 17.84 14.36 -29.30
N PRO A 293 16.74 14.18 -30.07
CA PRO A 293 16.02 15.31 -30.68
C PRO A 293 15.38 16.27 -29.67
N LEU A 294 15.18 15.83 -28.43
CA LEU A 294 14.60 16.61 -27.35
C LEU A 294 15.65 17.02 -26.31
N THR A 295 16.94 16.78 -26.58
CA THR A 295 18.05 17.16 -25.69
C THR A 295 18.56 18.54 -26.10
N SER A 296 18.77 19.42 -25.12
CA SER A 296 19.20 20.80 -25.35
C SER A 296 20.64 21.02 -24.91
N VAL A 297 21.41 21.68 -25.76
CA VAL A 297 22.80 22.09 -25.52
C VAL A 297 22.88 23.59 -25.81
N ASN A 298 23.53 24.34 -24.91
CA ASN A 298 23.71 25.78 -25.10
C ASN A 298 24.85 26.09 -26.07
N ALA A 299 25.02 27.38 -26.40
CA ALA A 299 26.06 27.86 -27.32
C ALA A 299 27.51 27.51 -26.90
N PHE A 300 27.73 27.19 -25.62
CA PHE A 300 29.04 26.82 -25.08
C PHE A 300 29.26 25.29 -25.04
N GLY A 301 28.41 24.51 -25.70
CA GLY A 301 28.50 23.04 -25.71
C GLY A 301 28.07 22.38 -24.39
N SER A 302 27.47 23.14 -23.48
CA SER A 302 26.97 22.62 -22.21
C SER A 302 25.55 22.08 -22.36
N VAL A 303 25.36 20.81 -22.02
CA VAL A 303 24.02 20.20 -21.96
C VAL A 303 23.19 20.93 -20.91
N THR A 304 22.05 21.48 -21.29
CA THR A 304 21.11 22.21 -20.41
C THR A 304 19.88 21.38 -20.06
N MET A 305 19.51 20.42 -20.90
CA MET A 305 18.39 19.52 -20.66
C MET A 305 18.63 18.18 -21.34
N LEU A 306 18.39 17.08 -20.64
CA LEU A 306 18.30 15.74 -21.22
C LEU A 306 16.84 15.32 -21.26
N ALA A 307 16.38 14.74 -22.36
CA ALA A 307 15.06 14.14 -22.45
C ALA A 307 15.18 12.61 -22.43
N VAL A 308 14.30 11.96 -21.67
CA VAL A 308 14.26 10.49 -21.55
C VAL A 308 12.84 9.98 -21.74
N ARG A 309 12.69 8.78 -22.28
CA ARG A 309 11.42 8.03 -22.23
C ARG A 309 11.49 6.92 -21.17
N ILE A 310 10.48 6.85 -20.33
CA ILE A 310 10.37 5.84 -19.27
C ILE A 310 8.98 5.20 -19.32
N LYS A 311 8.91 3.90 -19.05
CA LYS A 311 7.66 3.18 -18.86
C LYS A 311 7.66 2.53 -17.48
N GLY A 312 6.95 3.13 -16.55
CA GLY A 312 6.78 2.57 -15.21
C GLY A 312 5.83 1.37 -15.19
N LYS A 313 5.86 0.62 -14.09
CA LYS A 313 5.09 -0.63 -13.92
C LYS A 313 3.59 -0.51 -14.17
N THR A 314 3.02 0.67 -13.95
CA THR A 314 1.58 0.93 -14.06
C THR A 314 1.19 1.75 -15.28
N ASP A 315 2.16 2.09 -16.12
CA ASP A 315 1.97 2.98 -17.26
C ASP A 315 1.56 2.15 -18.47
N THR A 316 0.52 2.60 -19.17
CA THR A 316 0.07 1.98 -20.42
C THR A 316 1.09 2.25 -21.54
N ASP A 317 1.60 3.48 -21.56
CA ASP A 317 2.44 4.03 -22.63
C ASP A 317 3.76 4.58 -22.09
N TRP A 318 4.70 4.82 -23.00
CA TRP A 318 5.96 5.51 -22.68
C TRP A 318 5.69 6.97 -22.35
N VAL A 319 6.30 7.45 -21.26
CA VAL A 319 6.22 8.85 -20.83
C VAL A 319 7.56 9.52 -21.06
N VAL A 320 7.53 10.71 -21.65
CA VAL A 320 8.73 11.54 -21.84
C VAL A 320 8.92 12.44 -20.62
N LEU A 321 10.12 12.42 -20.05
CA LEU A 321 10.52 13.27 -18.92
C LEU A 321 11.72 14.11 -19.33
N SER A 322 11.72 15.37 -18.88
CA SER A 322 12.84 16.29 -19.07
C SER A 322 13.64 16.41 -17.79
N ILE A 323 14.96 16.32 -17.92
CA ILE A 323 15.93 16.49 -16.84
C ILE A 323 16.66 17.80 -17.12
N PHE A 324 16.29 18.84 -16.37
CA PHE A 324 16.95 20.13 -16.47
C PHE A 324 18.27 20.13 -15.69
N ARG A 325 19.25 20.82 -16.26
CA ARG A 325 20.51 21.11 -15.58
C ARG A 325 20.23 22.07 -14.43
N ASP A 326 20.65 21.69 -13.24
CA ASP A 326 20.48 22.44 -12.01
C ASP A 326 21.76 23.23 -11.72
N GLU A 327 21.68 24.55 -11.87
CA GLU A 327 22.77 25.48 -11.58
C GLU A 327 22.79 25.96 -10.13
N THR A 328 21.66 25.88 -9.43
CA THR A 328 21.54 26.39 -8.06
C THR A 328 22.11 25.38 -7.04
N CYS A 329 21.97 24.08 -7.32
CA CYS A 329 22.57 23.01 -6.54
C CYS A 329 23.31 22.00 -7.45
N PRO A 330 24.55 22.32 -7.89
CA PRO A 330 25.33 21.45 -8.77
C PRO A 330 25.55 20.04 -8.22
N GLU A 331 25.62 19.88 -6.89
CA GLU A 331 25.78 18.60 -6.22
C GLU A 331 24.60 17.66 -6.44
N LEU A 332 23.39 18.20 -6.58
CA LEU A 332 22.16 17.43 -6.83
C LEU A 332 21.74 17.49 -8.30
N CYS A 333 22.55 18.04 -9.19
CA CYS A 333 22.26 18.13 -10.61
C CYS A 333 22.40 16.77 -11.29
N LEU A 334 21.28 16.19 -11.74
CA LEU A 334 21.29 14.87 -12.41
C LEU A 334 22.04 14.90 -13.75
N VAL A 335 21.90 15.97 -14.55
CA VAL A 335 22.64 16.10 -15.83
C VAL A 335 24.14 15.95 -15.60
N ARG A 336 24.70 16.68 -14.62
CA ARG A 336 26.11 16.60 -14.24
C ARG A 336 26.49 15.21 -13.75
N ALA A 337 25.69 14.59 -12.89
CA ALA A 337 25.96 13.24 -12.37
C ALA A 337 25.99 12.19 -13.50
N ILE A 338 25.02 12.23 -14.42
CA ILE A 338 24.96 11.33 -15.58
C ILE A 338 26.21 11.50 -16.44
N LEU A 339 26.52 12.73 -16.87
CA LEU A 339 27.65 12.97 -17.77
C LEU A 339 28.99 12.65 -17.10
N ALA A 340 29.14 12.96 -15.81
CA ALA A 340 30.36 12.67 -15.06
C ALA A 340 30.62 11.16 -14.97
N TRP A 341 29.62 10.35 -14.59
CA TRP A 341 29.86 8.91 -14.46
C TRP A 341 30.09 8.26 -15.84
N LEU A 342 29.37 8.68 -16.90
CA LEU A 342 29.57 8.17 -18.27
C LEU A 342 31.01 8.42 -18.73
N HIS A 343 31.52 9.63 -18.48
CA HIS A 343 32.90 9.99 -18.81
C HIS A 343 33.91 9.17 -17.99
N LEU A 344 33.73 9.11 -16.66
CA LEU A 344 34.66 8.43 -15.75
C LEU A 344 34.71 6.91 -15.98
N SER A 345 33.58 6.30 -16.34
CA SER A 345 33.49 4.86 -16.64
C SER A 345 33.91 4.51 -18.06
N LYS A 346 34.18 5.50 -18.92
CA LYS A 346 34.37 5.31 -20.37
C LYS A 346 33.21 4.54 -21.01
N HIS A 347 31.99 4.84 -20.57
CA HIS A 347 30.78 4.21 -21.09
C HIS A 347 30.64 4.50 -22.59
N ASN A 348 30.33 3.47 -23.39
CA ASN A 348 30.26 3.57 -24.85
C ASN A 348 28.97 4.24 -25.38
N GLY A 349 28.04 4.58 -24.48
CA GLY A 349 26.77 5.23 -24.83
C GLY A 349 25.71 4.30 -25.42
N SER A 350 25.87 2.99 -25.29
CA SER A 350 24.91 1.97 -25.78
C SER A 350 24.57 0.96 -24.67
N GLY A 351 23.41 0.31 -24.77
CA GLY A 351 22.96 -0.68 -23.79
C GLY A 351 22.53 -0.05 -22.46
N TYR A 352 22.67 -0.79 -21.36
CA TYR A 352 22.19 -0.33 -20.05
C TYR A 352 22.96 0.89 -19.54
N LEU A 353 22.24 1.92 -19.09
CA LEU A 353 22.84 3.08 -18.41
C LEU A 353 23.51 2.67 -17.11
N PHE A 354 23.01 1.65 -16.42
CA PHE A 354 23.66 1.09 -15.23
C PHE A 354 23.86 -0.40 -15.44
N PRO A 355 24.98 -0.82 -16.08
CA PRO A 355 25.23 -2.23 -16.37
C PRO A 355 25.64 -3.03 -15.12
N HIS A 356 25.50 -4.34 -15.19
CA HIS A 356 26.02 -5.26 -14.17
C HIS A 356 27.55 -5.19 -14.12
N ASP A 357 28.13 -5.24 -12.91
CA ASP A 357 29.58 -5.08 -12.70
C ASP A 357 30.42 -6.09 -13.50
N SER A 358 29.93 -7.33 -13.66
CA SER A 358 30.63 -8.41 -14.37
C SER A 358 29.97 -8.84 -15.69
N GLU A 359 28.77 -8.35 -16.00
CA GLU A 359 27.99 -8.79 -17.16
C GLU A 359 27.40 -7.57 -17.88
N PRO A 360 28.20 -6.83 -18.67
CA PRO A 360 27.79 -5.54 -19.22
C PRO A 360 26.49 -5.56 -20.06
N GLY A 361 26.13 -6.73 -20.60
CA GLY A 361 24.87 -6.96 -21.31
C GLY A 361 23.63 -7.15 -20.42
N HIS A 362 23.76 -7.03 -19.10
CA HIS A 362 22.67 -7.14 -18.14
C HIS A 362 22.56 -5.87 -17.28
N PRO A 363 21.36 -5.53 -16.78
CA PRO A 363 21.18 -4.38 -15.89
C PRO A 363 21.77 -4.66 -14.51
N TYR A 364 22.09 -3.58 -13.78
CA TYR A 364 22.51 -3.69 -12.38
C TYR A 364 21.46 -4.45 -11.55
N PRO A 365 21.82 -5.37 -10.62
CA PRO A 365 20.79 -6.11 -9.89
C PRO A 365 19.99 -5.20 -8.94
N THR A 366 18.66 -5.19 -9.07
CA THR A 366 17.78 -4.39 -8.19
C THR A 366 17.97 -4.70 -6.72
N SER A 367 18.16 -5.98 -6.36
CA SER A 367 18.41 -6.41 -4.98
C SER A 367 19.72 -5.84 -4.43
N LYS A 368 20.79 -5.85 -5.24
CA LYS A 368 22.09 -5.27 -4.89
C LYS A 368 22.00 -3.76 -4.72
N PHE A 369 21.32 -3.07 -5.65
CA PHE A 369 21.08 -1.62 -5.55
C PHE A 369 20.34 -1.27 -4.25
N GLN A 370 19.24 -1.95 -3.94
CA GLN A 370 18.48 -1.70 -2.72
C GLN A 370 19.27 -1.99 -1.44
N SER A 371 20.10 -3.04 -1.42
CA SER A 371 20.98 -3.34 -0.27
C SER A 371 21.99 -2.21 -0.05
N ARG A 372 22.72 -1.82 -1.10
CA ARG A 372 23.73 -0.77 -1.01
C ARG A 372 23.13 0.58 -0.62
N CYS A 373 21.98 0.95 -1.19
CA CYS A 373 21.25 2.15 -0.77
C CYS A 373 20.92 2.11 0.72
N ARG A 374 20.39 0.98 1.21
CA ARG A 374 20.05 0.84 2.63
C ARG A 374 21.27 0.98 3.52
N GLU A 375 22.37 0.29 3.21
CA GLU A 375 23.62 0.36 3.97
C GLU A 375 24.13 1.80 4.08
N VAL A 376 24.19 2.51 2.95
CA VAL A 376 24.67 3.90 2.90
C VAL A 376 23.73 4.84 3.65
N CYS A 377 22.43 4.75 3.41
CA CYS A 377 21.45 5.58 4.12
C CYS A 377 21.49 5.30 5.62
N THR A 378 21.51 4.04 6.05
CA THR A 378 21.63 3.69 7.47
C THR A 378 22.89 4.24 8.10
N LYS A 379 24.03 4.15 7.41
CA LYS A 379 25.30 4.69 7.90
C LYS A 379 25.29 6.20 8.05
N ILE A 380 24.75 6.93 7.06
CA ILE A 380 24.83 8.39 7.02
C ILE A 380 23.77 9.06 7.88
N THR A 381 22.57 8.49 7.92
CA THR A 381 21.46 9.09 8.65
C THR A 381 21.30 8.49 10.05
N GLY A 382 22.04 7.43 10.38
CA GLY A 382 21.87 6.67 11.63
C GLY A 382 20.55 5.87 11.71
N ARG A 383 19.82 5.75 10.60
CA ARG A 383 18.44 5.22 10.56
C ARG A 383 18.40 3.75 10.17
N GLN A 384 17.75 2.91 10.96
CA GLN A 384 17.69 1.45 10.68
C GLN A 384 16.65 1.06 9.61
N GLY A 385 15.92 2.03 9.06
CA GLY A 385 14.96 1.86 7.97
C GLY A 385 13.51 1.61 8.42
N PRO A 386 12.58 1.24 7.53
CA PRO A 386 12.83 0.70 6.20
C PRO A 386 13.24 1.75 5.14
N PHE A 387 14.34 1.49 4.44
CA PHE A 387 14.60 2.02 3.09
C PHE A 387 14.16 0.94 2.10
N ALA A 388 12.88 0.96 1.71
CA ALA A 388 12.25 -0.05 0.85
C ALA A 388 11.96 0.54 -0.55
N THR A 389 11.27 -0.20 -1.42
CA THR A 389 11.15 0.10 -2.86
C THR A 389 10.72 1.54 -3.22
N HIS A 390 10.03 2.25 -2.33
CA HIS A 390 9.51 3.60 -2.61
C HIS A 390 10.35 4.73 -1.98
N TRP A 391 11.39 4.44 -1.20
CA TRP A 391 12.13 5.45 -0.44
C TRP A 391 12.74 6.55 -1.34
N LEU A 392 13.23 6.21 -2.53
CA LEU A 392 13.77 7.14 -3.54
C LEU A 392 12.67 8.08 -4.06
N ARG A 393 11.53 7.53 -4.49
CA ARG A 393 10.37 8.31 -4.92
C ARG A 393 9.82 9.19 -3.79
N LYS A 394 9.75 8.68 -2.56
CA LYS A 394 9.33 9.49 -1.40
C LYS A 394 10.29 10.62 -1.11
N THR A 395 11.58 10.39 -1.26
CA THR A 395 12.61 11.43 -1.19
C THR A 395 12.39 12.49 -2.27
N ALA A 396 12.04 12.10 -3.50
CA ALA A 396 11.68 13.04 -4.56
C ALA A 396 10.48 13.93 -4.18
N TRP A 397 9.43 13.32 -3.62
CA TRP A 397 8.26 14.04 -3.09
C TRP A 397 8.63 15.00 -1.96
N LEU A 398 9.57 14.62 -1.08
CA LEU A 398 10.09 15.50 -0.04
C LEU A 398 10.76 16.74 -0.64
N LEU A 399 11.71 16.54 -1.56
CA LEU A 399 12.43 17.65 -2.20
C LEU A 399 11.48 18.58 -2.95
N ALA A 400 10.57 18.03 -3.75
CA ALA A 400 9.61 18.83 -4.51
C ALA A 400 8.64 19.60 -3.61
N THR A 401 8.18 18.99 -2.51
CA THR A 401 7.33 19.67 -1.52
C THR A 401 8.08 20.82 -0.84
N TRP A 402 9.36 20.62 -0.51
CA TRP A 402 10.20 21.64 0.14
C TRP A 402 10.55 22.78 -0.81
N GLY A 403 10.75 22.49 -2.10
CA GLY A 403 10.91 23.47 -3.17
C GLY A 403 9.61 24.12 -3.66
N GLY A 404 8.45 23.82 -3.04
CA GLY A 404 7.18 24.48 -3.34
C GLY A 404 6.49 24.02 -4.64
N ALA A 405 6.81 22.83 -5.15
CA ALA A 405 6.15 22.28 -6.34
C ALA A 405 4.65 22.07 -6.13
N SER A 406 3.88 22.15 -7.23
CA SER A 406 2.43 21.91 -7.19
C SER A 406 2.10 20.40 -7.05
N ASP A 407 0.94 20.11 -6.47
CA ASP A 407 0.50 18.71 -6.24
C ASP A 407 0.22 17.99 -7.55
N VAL A 408 -0.26 18.73 -8.54
CA VAL A 408 -0.56 18.20 -9.87
C VAL A 408 0.73 17.80 -10.56
N ASP A 409 1.75 18.66 -10.54
CA ASP A 409 3.05 18.38 -11.16
C ASP A 409 3.74 17.20 -10.47
N MET A 410 3.73 17.15 -9.13
CA MET A 410 4.30 16.02 -8.39
C MET A 410 3.54 14.70 -8.66
N MET A 411 2.22 14.75 -8.78
CA MET A 411 1.40 13.59 -9.14
C MET A 411 1.76 13.08 -10.54
N GLN A 412 1.85 13.98 -11.52
CA GLN A 412 2.23 13.65 -12.90
C GLN A 412 3.65 13.11 -12.98
N ALA A 413 4.63 13.80 -12.37
CA ALA A 413 6.03 13.38 -12.36
C ALA A 413 6.22 12.00 -11.71
N SER A 414 5.49 11.69 -10.65
CA SER A 414 5.52 10.38 -9.98
C SER A 414 4.60 9.32 -10.57
N ARG A 415 3.86 9.68 -11.64
CA ARG A 415 3.00 8.79 -12.42
C ARG A 415 1.95 8.12 -11.54
N HIS A 416 1.36 8.88 -10.62
CA HIS A 416 0.27 8.42 -9.79
C HIS A 416 -1.07 8.56 -10.53
N LYS A 417 -1.92 7.52 -10.45
CA LYS A 417 -3.22 7.49 -11.13
C LYS A 417 -4.25 8.49 -10.59
N SER A 418 -4.06 8.96 -9.36
CA SER A 418 -4.96 9.94 -8.74
C SER A 418 -4.25 10.76 -7.66
N LEU A 419 -4.82 11.93 -7.39
CA LEU A 419 -4.33 12.84 -6.35
C LEU A 419 -4.43 12.19 -4.97
N ASP A 420 -5.47 11.42 -4.69
CA ASP A 420 -5.63 10.69 -3.42
C ASP A 420 -4.46 9.72 -3.14
N MET A 421 -3.93 9.09 -4.19
CA MET A 421 -2.75 8.22 -4.03
C MET A 421 -1.50 9.04 -3.74
N ALA A 422 -1.37 10.19 -4.39
CA ALA A 422 -0.24 11.09 -4.34
C ALA A 422 -0.16 11.88 -3.02
N ILE A 423 -1.31 12.31 -2.48
CA ILE A 423 -1.46 13.06 -1.23
C ILE A 423 -0.78 12.36 -0.05
N ARG A 424 -0.71 11.02 -0.04
CA ARG A 424 0.00 10.29 1.03
C ARG A 424 1.50 10.59 1.08
N TYR A 425 2.15 10.71 -0.08
CA TYR A 425 3.56 11.07 -0.17
C TYR A 425 3.76 12.52 0.26
N LYS A 426 2.85 13.40 -0.17
CA LYS A 426 2.84 14.81 0.24
C LYS A 426 2.63 15.01 1.73
N GLN A 427 1.68 14.31 2.35
CA GLN A 427 1.40 14.41 3.79
C GLN A 427 2.65 14.07 4.62
N ASP A 428 3.35 13.00 4.25
CA ASP A 428 4.59 12.61 4.92
C ASP A 428 5.70 13.67 4.72
N ALA A 429 5.80 14.27 3.54
CA ALA A 429 6.75 15.33 3.21
C ALA A 429 6.45 16.68 3.90
N GLN A 430 5.19 17.11 3.91
CA GLN A 430 4.74 18.34 4.57
C GLN A 430 4.95 18.29 6.07
N ALA A 431 4.66 17.14 6.70
CA ALA A 431 4.93 16.97 8.11
C ALA A 431 6.42 17.22 8.44
N LEU A 432 7.33 16.70 7.61
CA LEU A 432 8.76 16.92 7.78
C LEU A 432 9.18 18.38 7.51
N LEU A 433 8.56 19.04 6.53
CA LEU A 433 8.81 20.45 6.24
C LEU A 433 8.43 21.35 7.43
N GLU A 434 7.24 21.16 7.98
CA GLU A 434 6.76 21.96 9.13
C GLU A 434 7.65 21.74 10.36
N ILE A 435 8.13 20.53 10.59
CA ILE A 435 9.09 20.24 11.65
C ILE A 435 10.41 20.98 11.40
N ALA A 436 10.94 20.93 10.18
CA ALA A 436 12.18 21.64 9.81
C ALA A 436 12.06 23.16 10.00
N LYS A 437 10.91 23.75 9.61
CA LYS A 437 10.61 25.18 9.82
C LYS A 437 10.58 25.55 11.31
N ASN A 438 10.06 24.66 12.15
CA ASN A 438 9.93 24.87 13.60
C ASN A 438 11.25 24.67 14.36
N GLN A 439 12.28 24.10 13.74
CA GLN A 439 13.61 23.95 14.32
C GLN A 439 14.46 25.20 14.07
N ARG A 440 14.27 26.19 14.95
CA ARG A 440 14.83 27.55 14.88
C ARG A 440 16.34 27.69 15.12
N TYR A 441 17.16 26.68 14.81
CA TYR A 441 18.63 26.77 14.82
C TYR A 441 19.26 25.97 13.66
N LYS A 442 19.10 26.49 12.44
CA LYS A 442 20.08 26.48 11.32
C LYS A 442 19.37 27.06 10.08
N ARG A 443 19.33 28.40 10.01
CA ARG A 443 18.85 29.18 8.86
C ARG A 443 19.65 28.94 7.54
N ALA A 444 20.59 28.00 7.51
CA ALA A 444 21.39 27.67 6.35
C ALA A 444 20.76 26.62 5.40
N VAL A 445 19.72 25.88 5.81
CA VAL A 445 19.17 24.75 5.01
C VAL A 445 18.03 25.17 4.08
N MET A 446 17.42 26.36 4.27
CA MET A 446 16.33 26.85 3.40
C MET A 446 16.79 27.56 2.13
N ILE A 447 18.10 27.70 1.90
CA ILE A 447 18.66 28.41 0.72
C ILE A 447 19.03 27.43 -0.42
N LEU A 448 18.84 26.13 -0.23
CA LEU A 448 19.25 25.08 -1.18
C LEU A 448 18.09 24.28 -1.82
N CYS A 449 16.85 24.75 -1.68
CA CYS A 449 15.67 24.13 -2.31
C CYS A 449 15.12 25.03 -3.41
#